data_AF-A0A150KD34-F1
#
_entry.id   AF-A0A150KD34-F1
#
_cell.length_a   1.000
_cell.length_b   1.000
_cell.length_c   1.000
_cell.angle_alpha   90.00
_cell.angle_beta   90.00
_cell.angle_gamma   90.00
#
_symmetry.space_group_name_H-M   'P 1'
#
loop_
_entity.id
_entity.type
_entity.pdbx_description
1 polymer ?
#
loop_
_entity_poly.entity_id
_entity_poly.type
_entity_poly.pdbx_seq_one_letter_code
_entity_poly.pdbx_strand_id
1 'polypeptide(L)'
;MEAVRKFNQDLSVYTTSGLDANKLSNATDSFKEDFSLEQAQFEAIKDYVNEVTSQYLGSVVNMDELSINHFDSDWKAEIEALVSYNEKVKYTGEKNYEDYSYNSLRKYTLKYDKNSKTWLVDDAEDAKADGSESSAWDNKKELKQKNAPVLKWVRSGDKSDI
;
A
#
# COMPACT_ATOMS: atom_id res chain seq x y z
N MET A 1 -0.11 11.79 -8.58
CA MET A 1 1.17 11.31 -7.98
C MET A 1 1.20 11.40 -6.46
N GLU A 2 0.83 12.54 -5.85
CA GLU A 2 0.66 12.63 -4.38
C GLU A 2 -0.25 11.52 -3.84
N ALA A 3 -1.39 11.30 -4.51
CA ALA A 3 -2.34 10.23 -4.21
C ALA A 3 -1.70 8.84 -4.18
N VAL A 4 -0.98 8.47 -5.26
CA VAL A 4 -0.24 7.19 -5.35
C VAL A 4 0.75 7.05 -4.20
N ARG A 5 1.57 8.08 -3.94
CA ARG A 5 2.53 8.05 -2.83
C ARG A 5 1.84 7.84 -1.49
N LYS A 6 0.80 8.63 -1.21
CA LYS A 6 0.08 8.61 0.07
C LYS A 6 -0.63 7.28 0.28
N PHE A 7 -1.26 6.72 -0.75
CA PHE A 7 -1.89 5.42 -0.69
C PHE A 7 -0.88 4.31 -0.36
N ASN A 8 0.29 4.30 -1.00
CA ASN A 8 1.32 3.31 -0.69
C ASN A 8 1.90 3.46 0.74
N GLN A 9 2.00 4.69 1.24
CA GLN A 9 2.30 4.92 2.66
C GLN A 9 1.20 4.37 3.57
N ASP A 10 -0.05 4.58 3.20
CA ASP A 10 -1.21 4.09 3.94
C ASP A 10 -1.27 2.56 3.95
N LEU A 11 -0.85 1.88 2.89
CA LEU A 11 -0.77 0.41 2.88
C LEU A 11 0.17 -0.12 3.98
N SER A 12 1.33 0.48 4.19
CA SER A 12 2.19 0.09 5.33
C SER A 12 1.53 0.35 6.69
N VAL A 13 0.75 1.44 6.82
CA VAL A 13 -0.01 1.73 8.04
C VAL A 13 -1.15 0.71 8.23
N TYR A 14 -1.87 0.38 7.16
CA TYR A 14 -2.91 -0.64 7.11
C TYR A 14 -2.35 -1.99 7.56
N THR A 15 -1.27 -2.47 6.94
CA THR A 15 -0.59 -3.72 7.30
C THR A 15 -0.24 -3.77 8.79
N THR A 16 0.26 -2.67 9.33
CA THR A 16 0.74 -2.58 10.72
C THR A 16 -0.30 -2.05 11.72
N SER A 17 -1.56 -1.94 11.29
CA SER A 17 -2.70 -1.60 12.15
C SER A 17 -3.55 -2.81 12.52
N GLY A 18 -3.13 -4.01 12.11
CA GLY A 18 -3.98 -5.20 12.15
C GLY A 18 -5.00 -5.21 11.01
N LEU A 19 -4.59 -4.70 9.84
CA LEU A 19 -5.41 -4.64 8.63
C LEU A 19 -6.69 -3.79 8.79
N ASP A 20 -6.62 -2.66 9.50
CA ASP A 20 -7.73 -1.72 9.62
C ASP A 20 -7.85 -0.85 8.35
N ALA A 21 -8.82 -1.16 7.49
CA ALA A 21 -9.07 -0.46 6.23
C ALA A 21 -9.29 1.06 6.40
N ASN A 22 -9.71 1.53 7.59
CA ASN A 22 -9.84 2.95 7.88
C ASN A 22 -8.50 3.71 7.87
N LYS A 23 -7.37 3.00 7.88
CA LYS A 23 -6.04 3.58 7.73
C LYS A 23 -5.69 3.97 6.28
N LEU A 24 -6.48 3.51 5.30
CA LEU A 24 -6.36 3.91 3.89
C LEU A 24 -6.96 5.31 3.68
N SER A 25 -6.30 6.34 4.20
CA SER A 25 -6.79 7.71 4.17
C SER A 25 -6.93 8.30 2.76
N ASN A 26 -6.18 7.79 1.79
CA ASN A 26 -6.21 8.23 0.39
C ASN A 26 -6.86 7.19 -0.55
N ALA A 27 -8.00 6.63 -0.12
CA ALA A 27 -8.83 5.71 -0.89
C ALA A 27 -10.31 6.09 -0.79
N THR A 28 -11.11 5.73 -1.79
CA THR A 28 -12.57 5.83 -1.73
C THR A 28 -13.13 4.81 -0.75
N ASP A 29 -14.31 5.08 -0.20
CA ASP A 29 -14.92 4.16 0.79
C ASP A 29 -15.31 2.83 0.14
N SER A 30 -15.77 2.85 -1.11
CA SER A 30 -16.04 1.63 -1.89
C SER A 30 -14.80 0.76 -2.03
N PHE A 31 -13.64 1.35 -2.32
CA PHE A 31 -12.39 0.60 -2.40
C PHE A 31 -11.97 0.00 -1.05
N LYS A 32 -12.24 0.69 0.06
CA LYS A 32 -11.91 0.17 1.41
C LYS A 32 -12.76 -1.03 1.80
N GLU A 33 -13.99 -1.13 1.28
CA GLU A 33 -14.88 -2.27 1.57
C GLU A 33 -14.26 -3.59 1.11
N ASP A 34 -13.46 -3.57 0.03
CA ASP A 34 -12.76 -4.74 -0.48
C ASP A 34 -11.71 -5.31 0.50
N PHE A 35 -11.24 -4.50 1.46
CA PHE A 35 -10.24 -4.91 2.48
C PHE A 35 -10.86 -5.48 3.77
N SER A 36 -12.19 -5.53 3.84
CA SER A 36 -12.89 -5.98 5.06
C SER A 36 -12.67 -7.47 5.36
N LEU A 37 -12.47 -8.28 4.33
CA LEU A 37 -12.24 -9.71 4.46
C LEU A 37 -10.87 -10.01 5.10
N GLU A 38 -9.85 -9.29 4.67
CA GLU A 38 -8.47 -9.41 5.16
C GLU A 38 -8.40 -9.10 6.65
N GLN A 39 -9.11 -8.08 7.12
CA GLN A 39 -9.18 -7.77 8.55
C GLN A 39 -9.75 -8.93 9.37
N ALA A 40 -10.84 -9.54 8.90
CA ALA A 40 -11.44 -10.69 9.56
C ALA A 40 -10.50 -11.91 9.55
N GLN A 41 -9.77 -12.12 8.45
CA GLN A 41 -8.75 -13.17 8.35
C GLN A 41 -7.59 -12.94 9.32
N PHE A 42 -7.09 -11.70 9.41
CA PHE A 42 -6.03 -11.35 10.35
C PHE A 42 -6.49 -11.58 11.80
N GLU A 43 -7.69 -11.15 12.16
CA GLU A 43 -8.26 -11.38 13.49
C GLU A 43 -8.35 -12.86 13.85
N ALA A 44 -8.57 -13.75 12.87
CA ALA A 44 -8.59 -15.20 13.07
C ALA A 44 -7.21 -15.83 13.28
N ILE A 45 -6.13 -15.19 12.78
CA ILE A 45 -4.76 -15.74 12.84
C ILE A 45 -3.81 -14.96 13.75
N LYS A 46 -4.21 -13.79 14.26
CA LYS A 46 -3.32 -12.88 14.99
C LYS A 46 -2.66 -13.49 16.22
N ASP A 47 -3.27 -14.52 16.82
CA ASP A 47 -2.70 -15.23 17.98
C ASP A 47 -1.46 -16.07 17.61
N TYR A 48 -1.26 -16.34 16.31
CA TYR A 48 -0.06 -17.00 15.78
C TYR A 48 1.00 -16.01 15.29
N VAL A 49 0.77 -14.70 15.44
CA VAL A 49 1.66 -13.63 14.99
C VAL A 49 2.08 -12.79 16.20
N ASN A 50 3.38 -12.59 16.39
CA ASN A 50 3.91 -11.74 17.45
C ASN A 50 4.15 -10.30 16.96
N GLU A 51 4.73 -10.15 15.78
CA GLU A 51 5.07 -8.85 15.20
C GLU A 51 4.92 -8.88 13.67
N VAL A 52 4.38 -7.79 13.12
CA VAL A 52 4.38 -7.50 11.67
C VAL A 52 5.07 -6.17 11.48
N THR A 53 6.02 -6.11 10.56
CA THR A 53 6.68 -4.86 10.14
C THR A 53 6.40 -4.58 8.68
N SER A 54 6.20 -3.32 8.33
CA SER A 54 6.04 -2.87 6.95
C SER A 54 6.72 -1.52 6.74
N GLN A 55 7.36 -1.38 5.60
CA GLN A 55 8.08 -0.18 5.19
C GLN A 55 7.94 0.01 3.68
N TYR A 56 7.18 1.02 3.27
CA TYR A 56 7.16 1.48 1.88
C TYR A 56 8.48 2.17 1.53
N LEU A 57 9.23 1.58 0.59
CA LEU A 57 10.57 2.04 0.19
C LEU A 57 10.52 3.14 -0.87
N GLY A 58 9.38 3.26 -1.57
CA GLY A 58 9.17 4.22 -2.64
C GLY A 58 8.56 3.56 -3.87
N SER A 59 8.37 4.36 -4.90
CA SER A 59 7.85 3.88 -6.17
C SER A 59 8.44 4.59 -7.36
N VAL A 60 8.37 3.95 -8.52
CA VAL A 60 8.63 4.55 -9.81
C VAL A 60 7.30 4.56 -10.55
N VAL A 61 6.86 5.74 -10.97
CA VAL A 61 5.59 5.93 -11.66
C VAL A 61 5.83 5.97 -13.16
N ASN A 62 5.08 5.15 -13.90
CA ASN A 62 5.04 5.14 -15.35
C ASN A 62 4.21 6.33 -15.84
N MET A 63 4.86 7.34 -16.40
CA MET A 63 4.19 8.53 -16.93
C MET A 63 3.73 8.33 -18.37
N ASP A 64 4.24 7.32 -19.08
CA ASP A 64 3.80 6.96 -20.43
C ASP A 64 2.34 6.46 -20.42
N GLU A 65 1.91 5.86 -19.29
CA GLU A 65 0.56 5.34 -19.11
C GLU A 65 -0.39 6.27 -18.34
N LEU A 66 0.06 7.47 -17.98
CA LEU A 66 -0.84 8.43 -17.30
C LEU A 66 -1.96 8.87 -18.25
N SER A 67 -3.18 8.49 -17.92
CA SER A 67 -4.39 8.90 -18.62
C SER A 67 -5.30 9.68 -17.66
N ILE A 68 -5.82 10.82 -18.08
CA ILE A 68 -6.76 11.63 -17.30
C ILE A 68 -7.97 11.92 -18.18
N ASN A 69 -9.15 11.51 -17.72
CA ASN A 69 -10.40 11.63 -18.45
C ASN A 69 -11.44 12.35 -17.59
N HIS A 70 -12.28 13.14 -18.25
CA HIS A 70 -13.43 13.79 -17.65
C HIS A 70 -14.68 13.37 -18.39
N PHE A 71 -15.58 12.69 -17.70
CA PHE A 71 -16.85 12.23 -18.27
C PHE A 71 -17.95 12.33 -17.22
N ASP A 72 -19.13 12.79 -17.66
CA ASP A 72 -20.30 12.96 -16.81
C ASP A 72 -20.01 13.72 -15.50
N SER A 73 -19.31 14.85 -15.62
CA SER A 73 -18.86 15.71 -14.51
C SER A 73 -17.84 15.08 -13.56
N ASP A 74 -17.36 13.86 -13.79
CA ASP A 74 -16.39 13.19 -12.93
C ASP A 74 -15.02 13.06 -13.60
N TRP A 75 -13.98 13.33 -12.82
CA TRP A 75 -12.59 13.17 -13.24
C TRP A 75 -12.08 11.82 -12.78
N LYS A 76 -11.52 11.07 -13.72
CA LYS A 76 -10.82 9.81 -13.50
C LYS A 76 -9.39 9.90 -14.03
N ALA A 77 -8.47 9.22 -13.37
CA ALA A 77 -7.13 9.04 -13.88
C ALA A 77 -6.69 7.59 -13.73
N GLU A 78 -5.97 7.07 -14.73
CA GLU A 78 -5.30 5.79 -14.67
C GLU A 78 -3.79 6.02 -14.67
N ILE A 79 -3.07 5.29 -13.84
CA ILE A 79 -1.63 5.39 -13.74
C ILE A 79 -1.03 4.08 -13.25
N GLU A 80 0.14 3.72 -13.74
CA GLU A 80 0.87 2.54 -13.29
C GLU A 80 2.09 2.94 -12.46
N ALA A 81 2.43 2.15 -11.43
CA ALA A 81 3.67 2.32 -10.70
C ALA A 81 4.28 0.99 -10.25
N LEU A 82 5.60 0.92 -10.30
CA LEU A 82 6.40 -0.11 -9.66
C LEU A 82 6.64 0.35 -8.23
N VAL A 83 6.11 -0.40 -7.27
CA VAL A 83 6.17 -0.10 -5.83
C VAL A 83 7.02 -1.14 -5.11
N SER A 84 7.72 -0.72 -4.07
CA SER A 84 8.61 -1.60 -3.30
C SER A 84 8.34 -1.49 -1.81
N TYR A 85 8.26 -2.65 -1.15
CA TYR A 85 8.00 -2.77 0.27
C TYR A 85 9.01 -3.72 0.91
N ASN A 86 9.41 -3.36 2.13
CA ASN A 86 10.09 -4.27 3.04
C ASN A 86 9.09 -4.69 4.10
N GLU A 87 8.74 -5.98 4.13
CA GLU A 87 7.75 -6.53 5.05
C GLU A 87 8.30 -7.78 5.72
N LYS A 88 8.05 -7.90 7.01
CA LYS A 88 8.51 -9.05 7.79
C LYS A 88 7.48 -9.43 8.83
N VAL A 89 7.37 -10.73 9.08
CA VAL A 89 6.46 -11.29 10.08
C VAL A 89 7.25 -12.16 11.04
N LYS A 90 6.97 -12.02 12.33
CA LYS A 90 7.47 -12.92 13.38
C LYS A 90 6.31 -13.73 13.92
N TYR A 91 6.29 -15.01 13.62
CA TYR A 91 5.27 -15.94 14.11
C TYR A 91 5.53 -16.35 15.56
N THR A 92 4.47 -16.73 16.27
CA THR A 92 4.56 -17.27 17.62
C THR A 92 5.35 -18.57 17.63
N GLY A 93 6.32 -18.68 18.55
CA GLY A 93 7.22 -19.84 18.64
C GLY A 93 8.48 -19.71 17.77
N GLU A 94 8.49 -18.81 16.78
CA GLU A 94 9.64 -18.56 15.93
C GLU A 94 10.58 -17.50 16.53
N LYS A 95 11.89 -17.74 16.40
CA LYS A 95 12.92 -16.81 16.89
C LYS A 95 13.18 -15.66 15.93
N ASN A 96 13.10 -15.94 14.63
CA ASN A 96 13.49 -15.02 13.57
C ASN A 96 12.27 -14.47 12.84
N TYR A 97 12.48 -13.38 12.14
CA TYR A 97 11.54 -12.85 11.17
C TYR A 97 11.59 -13.67 9.88
N GLU A 98 10.41 -13.95 9.32
CA GLU A 98 10.26 -14.32 7.92
C GLU A 98 10.15 -13.07 7.07
N ASP A 99 10.84 -13.08 5.93
CA ASP A 99 10.88 -11.96 4.98
C ASP A 99 9.80 -12.14 3.92
N TYR A 100 8.90 -11.17 3.85
CA TYR A 100 7.81 -11.07 2.89
C TYR A 100 7.97 -9.82 2.00
N SER A 101 9.16 -9.20 1.98
CA SER A 101 9.46 -8.05 1.12
C SER A 101 9.17 -8.35 -0.34
N TYR A 102 8.58 -7.38 -1.04
CA TYR A 102 8.14 -7.56 -2.41
C TYR A 102 8.21 -6.27 -3.22
N ASN A 103 8.26 -6.46 -4.53
CA ASN A 103 7.92 -5.44 -5.50
C ASN A 103 6.58 -5.81 -6.14
N SER A 104 5.79 -4.80 -6.48
CA SER A 104 4.55 -4.99 -7.24
C SER A 104 4.44 -3.95 -8.34
N LEU A 105 3.95 -4.39 -9.48
CA LEU A 105 3.48 -3.51 -10.53
C LEU A 105 2.00 -3.27 -10.28
N ARG A 106 1.65 -2.04 -9.90
CA ARG A 106 0.30 -1.67 -9.50
C ARG A 106 -0.29 -0.68 -10.49
N LYS A 107 -1.43 -1.04 -11.09
CA LYS A 107 -2.26 -0.14 -11.88
C LYS A 107 -3.32 0.47 -11.00
N TYR A 108 -3.37 1.80 -10.91
CA TYR A 108 -4.33 2.53 -10.09
C TYR A 108 -5.39 3.16 -10.96
N THR A 109 -6.64 3.04 -10.52
CA THR A 109 -7.71 3.96 -10.93
C THR A 109 -7.90 4.99 -9.83
N LEU A 110 -7.83 6.27 -10.20
CA LEU A 110 -8.01 7.40 -9.29
C LEU A 110 -9.31 8.12 -9.63
N LYS A 111 -10.05 8.53 -8.60
CA LYS A 111 -11.22 9.39 -8.71
C LYS A 111 -10.96 10.73 -8.02
N TYR A 112 -11.33 11.82 -8.67
CA TYR A 112 -11.25 13.14 -8.04
C TYR A 112 -12.45 13.34 -7.12
N ASP A 113 -12.18 13.52 -5.82
CA ASP A 113 -13.20 13.90 -4.86
C ASP A 113 -13.36 15.43 -4.83
N LYS A 114 -14.55 15.90 -5.22
CA LYS A 114 -14.87 17.34 -5.31
C LYS A 114 -14.91 18.01 -3.94
N ASN A 115 -15.24 17.26 -2.89
CA ASN A 115 -15.41 17.81 -1.54
C ASN A 115 -14.06 18.12 -0.90
N SER A 116 -13.16 17.13 -0.84
CA SER A 116 -11.79 17.29 -0.35
C SER A 116 -10.85 17.96 -1.36
N LYS A 117 -11.25 18.04 -2.63
CA LYS A 117 -10.44 18.52 -3.75
C LYS A 117 -9.16 17.71 -3.95
N THR A 118 -9.21 16.41 -3.67
CA THR A 118 -8.07 15.49 -3.77
C THR A 118 -8.37 14.32 -4.71
N TRP A 119 -7.31 13.68 -5.21
CA TRP A 119 -7.41 12.43 -5.94
C TRP A 119 -7.32 11.26 -4.95
N LEU A 120 -8.31 10.38 -4.97
CA LEU A 120 -8.38 9.18 -4.15
C LEU A 120 -8.16 7.95 -5.01
N VAL A 121 -7.55 6.90 -4.45
CA VAL A 121 -7.51 5.59 -5.10
C VAL A 121 -8.91 4.97 -5.03
N ASP A 122 -9.45 4.66 -6.20
CA ASP A 122 -10.77 4.05 -6.37
C ASP A 122 -10.68 2.57 -6.73
N ASP A 123 -9.54 2.16 -7.30
CA ASP A 123 -9.21 0.77 -7.60
C ASP A 123 -7.69 0.60 -7.71
N ALA A 124 -7.20 -0.62 -7.46
CA ALA A 124 -5.81 -1.01 -7.65
C ALA A 124 -5.71 -2.48 -8.07
N GLU A 125 -5.09 -2.72 -9.22
CA GLU A 125 -4.76 -4.06 -9.70
C GLU A 125 -3.27 -4.32 -9.51
N ASP A 126 -2.94 -5.47 -8.91
CA ASP A 126 -1.57 -5.87 -8.59
C ASP A 126 -1.07 -7.01 -9.46
N ALA A 127 0.13 -6.83 -10.01
CA ALA A 127 0.94 -7.90 -10.58
C ALA A 127 2.24 -8.05 -9.78
N LYS A 128 2.74 -9.29 -9.69
CA LYS A 128 4.08 -9.56 -9.13
C LYS A 128 5.14 -8.90 -10.01
N ALA A 129 6.13 -8.27 -9.38
CA ALA A 129 7.22 -7.61 -10.07
C ALA A 129 8.57 -8.08 -9.52
N ASP A 130 9.59 -8.10 -10.38
CA ASP A 130 10.98 -8.36 -9.99
C ASP A 130 11.77 -7.07 -9.73
N GLY A 131 11.22 -5.91 -10.11
CA GLY A 131 11.81 -4.60 -9.90
C GLY A 131 12.49 -4.01 -11.15
N SER A 132 12.58 -4.78 -12.24
CA SER A 132 13.21 -4.35 -13.49
C SER A 132 12.23 -3.68 -14.47
N GLU A 133 10.92 -3.77 -14.24
CA GLU A 133 9.86 -3.33 -15.16
C GLU A 133 10.02 -1.87 -15.55
N SER A 134 10.36 -1.02 -14.57
CA SER A 134 10.55 0.41 -14.79
C SER A 134 11.69 0.78 -15.75
N SER A 135 12.55 -0.18 -16.11
CA SER A 135 13.61 0.02 -17.11
C SER A 135 13.07 0.19 -18.53
N ALA A 136 11.87 -0.32 -18.81
CA ALA A 136 11.21 -0.24 -20.11
C ALA A 136 10.39 1.06 -20.32
N TRP A 137 10.24 1.90 -19.29
CA TRP A 137 9.48 3.15 -19.39
C TRP A 137 10.38 4.30 -19.83
N ASP A 138 9.93 5.03 -20.84
CA ASP A 138 10.63 6.17 -21.41
C ASP A 138 10.45 7.40 -20.52
N ASN A 139 9.22 7.65 -20.07
CA ASN A 139 8.89 8.73 -19.14
C ASN A 139 8.48 8.16 -17.79
N LYS A 140 9.31 8.39 -16.78
CA LYS A 140 9.04 7.91 -15.42
C LYS A 140 9.37 8.95 -14.36
N LYS A 141 8.68 8.83 -13.22
CA LYS A 141 8.92 9.68 -12.07
C LYS A 141 9.16 8.85 -10.81
N GLU A 142 10.31 9.06 -10.20
CA GLU A 142 10.66 8.45 -8.92
C GLU A 142 10.00 9.20 -7.76
N LEU A 143 9.27 8.46 -6.94
CA LEU A 143 8.69 8.90 -5.68
C LEU A 143 9.49 8.25 -4.54
N LYS A 144 10.66 8.81 -4.26
CA LYS A 144 11.52 8.34 -3.16
C LYS A 144 10.95 8.76 -1.82
N GLN A 145 10.92 7.83 -0.87
CA GLN A 145 10.67 8.15 0.52
C GLN A 145 12.00 8.25 1.28
N LYS A 146 12.48 9.48 1.49
CA LYS A 146 13.65 9.72 2.33
C LYS A 146 13.32 9.29 3.77
N ASN A 147 14.18 8.45 4.36
CA ASN A 147 14.00 7.91 5.71
C ASN A 147 12.63 7.23 5.89
N ALA A 148 12.30 6.29 4.99
CA ALA A 148 11.08 5.48 5.12
C ALA A 148 11.01 4.85 6.52
N PRO A 149 9.99 5.19 7.34
CA PRO A 149 9.87 4.63 8.67
C PRO A 149 9.51 3.15 8.57
N VAL A 150 10.10 2.34 9.44
CA VAL A 150 9.64 0.97 9.67
C VAL A 150 8.47 1.06 10.65
N LEU A 151 7.28 0.71 10.18
CA LEU A 151 6.08 0.62 11.01
C LEU A 151 5.98 -0.79 11.58
N LYS A 152 5.30 -0.93 12.72
CA LYS A 152 5.11 -2.23 13.37
C LYS A 152 3.76 -2.38 14.04
N TRP A 153 3.19 -3.58 13.90
CA TRP A 153 2.14 -4.11 14.76
C TRP A 153 2.76 -5.11 15.72
N VAL A 154 2.39 -5.06 17.00
CA VAL A 154 2.83 -6.03 18.02
C VAL A 154 1.60 -6.56 18.72
N ARG A 155 1.55 -7.88 18.95
CA ARG A 155 0.43 -8.53 19.63
C ARG A 155 0.23 -7.93 21.03
N SER A 156 -1.00 -7.53 21.32
CA SER A 156 -1.36 -6.99 22.64
C SER A 156 -1.16 -8.06 23.73
N GLY A 157 -0.22 -7.81 24.65
CA GLY A 157 0.16 -8.76 25.70
C GLY A 157 1.61 -9.21 25.63
N ASP A 158 2.27 -9.09 24.46
CA ASP A 158 3.72 -9.18 24.34
C ASP A 158 4.35 -7.87 24.85
N LYS A 159 4.36 -7.71 26.18
CA LYS A 159 5.33 -6.84 26.85
C LYS A 159 6.69 -7.56 26.85
N SER A 160 7.29 -7.76 25.69
CA SER A 160 8.73 -8.00 25.64
C SER A 160 9.42 -6.63 25.57
N ASP A 161 9.60 -6.08 26.77
CA ASP A 161 10.51 -5.01 27.19
C ASP A 161 10.34 -3.60 26.57
N ILE A 162 9.79 -2.70 27.39
CA ILE A 162 10.27 -1.31 27.51
C ILE A 162 11.65 -1.37 28.16
#